data_AF-A0A2D8QLZ5-F1
#
_entry.id   AF-A0A2D8QLZ5-F1
#
_cell.length_a   1.000
_cell.length_b   1.000
_cell.length_c   1.000
_cell.angle_alpha   90.00
_cell.angle_beta   90.00
_cell.angle_gamma   90.00
#
_symmetry.space_group_name_H-M   'P 1'
#
loop_
_entity.id
_entity.type
_entity.pdbx_description
1 polymer ?
#
loop_
_entity_poly.entity_id
_entity_poly.type
_entity_poly.pdbx_seq_one_letter_code
_entity_poly.pdbx_strand_id
1 'polypeptide(L)'
;MIEYYSPDLGKNPEDPFARDASGQLVRRSYWLGLSDRSVVLAMTMGVGANITNEQKRLHLEDIAREHLVEEICVQEILPPE
;
A
#
# COMPACT_ATOMS: atom_id res chain seq x y z
N MET A 1 6.39 16.98 0.38
CA MET A 1 6.89 15.88 1.23
C MET A 1 6.05 14.69 0.86
N ILE A 2 6.67 13.61 0.37
CA ILE A 2 5.94 12.43 -0.08
C ILE A 2 5.80 11.52 1.15
N GLU A 3 4.56 11.25 1.58
CA GLU A 3 4.28 10.55 2.84
C GLU A 3 3.68 9.17 2.57
N TYR A 4 4.28 8.14 3.17
CA TYR A 4 3.67 6.83 3.24
C TYR A 4 2.29 6.89 3.90
N TYR A 5 1.42 5.94 3.59
CA TYR A 5 0.18 5.76 4.34
C TYR A 5 0.48 5.48 5.82
N SER A 6 -0.16 6.24 6.71
CA SER A 6 -0.05 6.10 8.16
C SER A 6 -1.41 5.68 8.75
N PRO A 7 -1.60 4.40 9.11
CA PRO A 7 -2.85 3.92 9.67
C PRO A 7 -3.08 4.44 11.12
N ASP A 8 -4.36 4.55 11.51
CA ASP A 8 -4.75 4.78 12.91
C ASP A 8 -4.63 3.47 13.71
N LEU A 9 -3.46 3.24 14.31
CA LEU A 9 -3.17 2.04 15.08
C LEU A 9 -3.96 1.94 16.40
N GLY A 10 -4.61 3.03 16.84
CA GLY A 10 -5.56 2.98 17.96
C GLY A 10 -6.86 2.29 17.59
N LYS A 11 -7.27 2.38 16.32
CA LYS A 11 -8.46 1.70 15.76
C LYS A 11 -8.14 0.36 15.14
N ASN A 12 -7.00 0.23 14.46
CA ASN A 12 -6.54 -1.01 13.85
C ASN A 12 -5.08 -1.32 14.23
N PRO A 13 -4.85 -1.93 15.40
CA PRO A 13 -3.49 -2.25 15.87
C PRO A 13 -2.72 -3.19 14.94
N GLU A 14 -3.45 -4.03 14.20
CA GLU A 14 -2.90 -5.04 13.29
C GLU A 14 -2.78 -4.57 11.84
N ASP A 15 -2.84 -3.26 11.60
CA ASP A 15 -2.70 -2.72 10.25
C ASP A 15 -1.34 -3.12 9.63
N PRO A 16 -1.33 -3.74 8.45
CA PRO A 16 -0.09 -4.20 7.81
C PRO A 16 0.76 -3.05 7.28
N PHE A 17 0.23 -1.83 7.16
CA PHE A 17 0.99 -0.63 6.80
C PHE A 17 1.68 0.03 8.00
N ALA A 18 1.53 -0.51 9.22
CA ALA A 18 2.16 0.03 10.42
C ALA A 18 3.68 0.20 10.23
N ARG A 19 4.16 1.41 10.53
CA ARG A 19 5.59 1.77 10.50
C ARG A 19 6.09 2.12 11.89
N ASP A 20 7.35 1.83 12.14
CA ASP A 20 8.02 2.22 13.39
C ASP A 20 8.44 3.70 13.37
N ALA A 21 9.08 4.15 14.45
CA ALA A 21 9.56 5.53 14.58
C ALA A 21 10.63 5.93 13.54
N SER A 22 11.26 4.96 12.88
CA SER A 22 12.23 5.18 11.79
C SER A 22 11.57 5.15 10.40
N GLY A 23 10.26 4.89 10.33
CA GLY A 23 9.50 4.78 9.09
C GLY A 23 9.58 3.40 8.45
N GLN A 24 10.12 2.38 9.11
CA GLN A 24 10.20 1.02 8.57
C GLN A 24 8.91 0.24 8.81
N LEU A 25 8.50 -0.60 7.85
CA LEU A 25 7.36 -1.50 8.00
C LEU A 25 7.59 -2.49 9.15
N VAL A 26 6.79 -2.40 10.20
CA VAL A 26 6.84 -3.34 11.34
C VAL A 26 6.45 -4.74 10.90
N ARG A 27 5.47 -4.86 10.01
CA ARG A 27 4.92 -6.13 9.50
C ARG A 27 5.43 -6.46 8.10
N ARG A 28 6.69 -6.12 7.79
CA ARG A 28 7.26 -6.32 6.43
C ARG A 28 7.14 -7.76 5.92
N SER A 29 7.29 -8.76 6.80
CA SER A 29 7.16 -10.18 6.45
C SER A 29 5.78 -10.57 5.91
N TYR A 30 4.71 -9.87 6.33
CA TYR A 30 3.38 -10.07 5.77
C TYR A 30 3.41 -9.82 4.25
N TRP A 31 3.89 -8.65 3.83
CA TRP A 31 3.94 -8.24 2.43
C TRP A 31 4.89 -9.11 1.60
N LEU A 32 6.09 -9.38 2.11
CA LEU A 32 7.07 -10.21 1.40
C LEU A 32 6.65 -11.68 1.27
N GLY A 33 5.77 -12.16 2.15
CA GLY A 33 5.19 -13.50 2.08
C GLY A 33 4.04 -13.62 1.08
N LEU A 34 3.50 -12.51 0.57
CA LEU A 34 2.43 -12.52 -0.42
C LEU A 34 2.97 -12.78 -1.83
N SER A 35 2.22 -13.57 -2.59
CA SER A 35 2.38 -13.63 -4.05
C SER A 35 1.98 -12.31 -4.69
N ASP A 36 2.47 -12.01 -5.89
CA ASP A 36 2.10 -10.79 -6.63
C ASP A 36 0.58 -10.65 -6.77
N ARG A 37 -0.11 -11.74 -7.13
CA ARG A 37 -1.58 -11.76 -7.19
C ARG A 37 -2.22 -11.38 -5.85
N SER A 38 -1.67 -11.87 -4.74
CA SER A 38 -2.17 -11.55 -3.40
C SER A 38 -1.91 -10.08 -3.04
N VAL A 39 -0.77 -9.52 -3.44
CA VAL A 39 -0.47 -8.08 -3.28
C VAL A 39 -1.46 -7.24 -4.08
N VAL A 40 -1.71 -7.59 -5.33
CA VAL A 40 -2.71 -6.88 -6.17
C VAL A 40 -4.08 -6.89 -5.50
N LEU A 41 -4.57 -8.05 -5.05
CA LEU A 41 -5.86 -8.15 -4.36
C LEU A 41 -5.89 -7.30 -3.06
N ALA A 42 -4.83 -7.37 -2.25
CA ALA A 42 -4.73 -6.59 -1.02
C ALA A 42 -4.76 -5.08 -1.28
N MET A 43 -4.15 -4.62 -2.38
CA MET A 43 -4.01 -3.21 -2.72
C MET A 43 -5.19 -2.63 -3.52
N THR A 44 -5.99 -3.47 -4.16
CA THR A 44 -7.14 -3.04 -4.99
C THR A 44 -8.48 -3.27 -4.31
N MET A 45 -8.63 -4.35 -3.55
CA MET A 45 -9.90 -4.73 -2.90
C MET A 45 -9.77 -4.97 -1.39
N GLY A 46 -8.55 -4.99 -0.86
CA GLY A 46 -8.28 -5.25 0.56
C GLY A 46 -7.88 -4.00 1.32
N VAL A 47 -6.92 -4.16 2.23
CA VAL A 47 -6.41 -3.13 3.14
C VAL A 47 -5.90 -1.87 2.41
N GLY A 48 -5.40 -2.00 1.18
CA GLY A 48 -4.92 -0.88 0.38
C GLY A 48 -5.99 -0.23 -0.52
N ALA A 49 -7.24 -0.70 -0.52
CA ALA A 49 -8.26 -0.22 -1.44
C ALA A 49 -8.49 1.31 -1.34
N ASN A 50 -8.42 1.85 -0.12
CA ASN A 50 -8.73 3.26 0.17
C ASN A 50 -7.50 4.17 0.31
N ILE A 51 -6.29 3.68 0.00
CA ILE A 51 -5.08 4.52 0.03
C ILE A 51 -4.85 5.16 -1.34
N THR A 52 -4.20 6.32 -1.39
CA THR A 52 -4.00 7.04 -2.66
C THR A 52 -3.02 6.29 -3.57
N ASN A 53 -3.12 6.50 -4.88
CA ASN A 53 -2.19 5.88 -5.83
C ASN A 53 -0.72 6.18 -5.51
N GLU A 54 -0.42 7.38 -5.04
CA GLU A 54 0.93 7.74 -4.62
C GLU A 54 1.41 6.91 -3.43
N GLN A 55 0.56 6.73 -2.42
CA GLN A 55 0.86 5.86 -1.28
C GLN A 55 1.02 4.39 -1.69
N LYS A 56 0.23 3.93 -2.67
CA LYS A 56 0.40 2.58 -3.26
C LYS A 56 1.77 2.44 -3.92
N ARG A 57 2.19 3.40 -4.75
CA ARG A 57 3.50 3.37 -5.43
C ARG A 57 4.66 3.29 -4.43
N LEU A 58 4.67 4.18 -3.45
CA LEU A 58 5.71 4.21 -2.42
C LEU A 58 5.77 2.89 -1.65
N HIS A 59 4.62 2.32 -1.32
CA HIS A 59 4.58 1.04 -0.62
C HIS A 59 5.13 -0.10 -1.48
N LEU A 60 4.76 -0.15 -2.78
CA LEU A 60 5.25 -1.15 -3.71
C LEU A 60 6.77 -1.05 -3.92
N GLU A 61 7.31 0.16 -4.01
CA GLU A 61 8.76 0.41 -4.05
C GLU A 61 9.44 -0.08 -2.76
N ASP A 62 8.89 0.25 -1.60
CA ASP A 62 9.43 -0.19 -0.32
C ASP A 62 9.50 -1.73 -0.21
N ILE A 63 8.57 -2.47 -0.81
CA ILE A 63 8.58 -3.95 -0.80
C ILE A 63 9.22 -4.58 -2.06
N ALA A 64 9.89 -3.80 -2.92
CA ALA A 64 10.52 -4.24 -4.17
C ALA A 64 9.55 -4.96 -5.12
N ARG A 65 8.39 -4.33 -5.35
CA ARG A 65 7.28 -4.79 -6.20
C ARG A 65 6.79 -3.68 -7.15
N GLU A 66 7.69 -2.80 -7.59
CA GLU A 66 7.40 -1.66 -8.47
C GLU A 66 6.74 -2.10 -9.79
N HIS A 67 7.03 -3.32 -10.24
CA HIS A 67 6.43 -3.90 -11.45
C HIS A 67 4.91 -4.08 -11.35
N LEU A 68 4.32 -4.04 -10.15
CA LEU A 68 2.87 -4.14 -9.95
C LEU A 68 2.15 -2.78 -9.99
N VAL A 69 2.88 -1.67 -10.13
CA VAL A 69 2.30 -0.32 -10.09
C VAL A 69 1.22 -0.13 -11.14
N GLU A 70 1.43 -0.60 -12.37
CA GLU A 70 0.44 -0.46 -13.46
C GLU A 70 -0.86 -1.24 -13.19
N GLU A 71 -0.77 -2.36 -12.49
CA GLU A 71 -1.93 -3.21 -12.15
C GLU A 71 -2.70 -2.67 -10.93
N ILE A 72 -2.01 -2.02 -10.00
CA ILE A 72 -2.56 -1.59 -8.70
C ILE A 72 -3.04 -0.14 -8.71
N CYS A 73 -2.31 0.75 -9.39
CA CYS A 73 -2.66 2.16 -9.46
C CYS A 73 -3.67 2.39 -10.57
N VAL A 74 -4.95 2.46 -10.21
CA VAL A 74 -6.03 2.82 -11.14
C VAL A 74 -5.76 4.17 -11.79
N GLN A 75 -5.92 4.26 -13.10
CA GLN A 75 -5.96 5.56 -13.77
C GLN A 75 -7.15 6.35 -13.19
N GLU A 76 -6.88 7.52 -12.63
CA GLU A 76 -7.94 8.45 -12.26
C GLU A 76 -8.63 8.89 -13.55
N ILE A 77 -9.79 8.29 -13.84
CA ILE A 77 -10.65 8.78 -14.90
C ILE A 77 -11.29 10.05 -14.33
N LEU A 78 -10.76 11.21 -14.73
CA LEU A 78 -11.46 12.47 -14.51
C LEU A 78 -12.83 12.37 -15.19
N PRO A 79 -13.94 12.54 -14.46
CA PRO A 79 -15.25 12.61 -15.11
C PRO A 79 -15.25 13.79 -16.11
N PRO A 80 -15.84 13.62 -17.31
CA PRO A 80 -15.97 14.74 -18.24
C PRO A 80 -16.80 15.86 -17.61
N GLU A 81 -16.40 17.11 -17.86
CA GLU A 81 -17.10 18.33 -17.41
C GLU A 81 -18.54 18.43 -17.95
#